data_AF-A0A7S1RXZ1-F1
#
_entry.id   AF-A0A7S1RXZ1-F1
#
_cell.length_a   1.000
_cell.length_b   1.000
_cell.length_c   1.000
_cell.angle_alpha   90.00
_cell.angle_beta   90.00
_cell.angle_gamma   90.00
#
_symmetry.space_group_name_H-M   'P 1'
#
loop_
_entity.id
_entity.type
_entity.pdbx_description
1 polymer ?
#
loop_
_entity_poly.entity_id
_entity_poly.type
_entity_poly.pdbx_seq_one_letter_code
_entity_poly.pdbx_strand_id
1 'polypeptide(L)'
;EILILDEPTNHLDIESVEALIDALKRYKGGLLLVSHDARLIQAAGCDLWVCKGAGEPLGRAASFEEYRRDVLKELIKRQAAAEAEAARRAAARRQRRADTLRR
;
A
#
# COMPACT_ATOMS: atom_id res chain seq x y z
N GLU A 1 22.88 -12.00 -14.29
CA GLU A 1 22.10 -12.71 -13.24
C GLU A 1 21.05 -11.77 -12.68
N ILE A 2 19.88 -12.28 -12.32
CA ILE A 2 18.75 -11.51 -11.78
C ILE A 2 18.35 -12.15 -10.45
N LEU A 3 18.20 -11.32 -9.42
CA LEU A 3 17.70 -11.69 -8.11
C LEU A 3 16.24 -11.22 -7.99
N ILE A 4 15.34 -12.13 -7.61
CA ILE A 4 13.93 -11.84 -7.38
C ILE A 4 13.63 -12.15 -5.91
N LEU A 5 13.17 -11.14 -5.17
CA LEU A 5 12.85 -11.26 -3.75
C LEU A 5 11.40 -10.87 -3.52
N ASP A 6 10.63 -11.80 -2.97
CA ASP A 6 9.25 -11.57 -2.57
C ASP A 6 9.15 -11.62 -1.04
N GLU A 7 8.81 -10.49 -0.45
CA GLU A 7 8.74 -10.27 1.00
C GLU A 7 9.95 -10.78 1.79
N PRO A 8 11.19 -10.37 1.42
CA PRO A 8 12.41 -10.95 2.00
C PRO A 8 12.65 -10.56 3.47
N THR A 9 11.95 -9.56 3.98
CA THR A 9 12.02 -9.15 5.39
C THR A 9 11.16 -10.02 6.30
N ASN A 10 10.34 -10.91 5.73
CA ASN A 10 9.51 -11.78 6.54
C ASN A 10 10.39 -12.74 7.37
N HIS A 11 10.07 -12.88 8.65
CA HIS A 11 10.84 -13.65 9.63
C HIS A 11 12.27 -13.15 9.91
N LEU A 12 12.67 -11.97 9.42
CA LEU A 12 13.96 -11.36 9.75
C LEU A 12 13.84 -10.42 10.95
N ASP A 13 14.88 -10.42 11.78
CA ASP A 13 15.10 -9.38 12.78
C ASP A 13 15.71 -8.11 12.15
N ILE A 14 15.83 -7.06 12.94
CA ILE A 14 16.28 -5.74 12.47
C ILE A 14 17.72 -5.80 11.94
N GLU A 15 18.62 -6.50 12.63
CA GLU A 15 20.03 -6.63 12.23
C GLU A 15 20.17 -7.39 10.90
N SER A 16 19.38 -8.45 10.72
CA SER A 16 19.34 -9.23 9.49
C SER A 16 18.81 -8.41 8.31
N VAL A 17 17.82 -7.55 8.53
CA VAL A 17 17.31 -6.62 7.51
C VAL A 17 18.40 -5.62 7.09
N GLU A 18 19.16 -5.08 8.04
CA GLU A 18 20.28 -4.17 7.73
C GLU A 18 21.38 -4.88 6.93
N ALA A 19 21.74 -6.11 7.33
CA ALA A 19 22.70 -6.93 6.61
C ALA A 19 22.23 -7.22 5.16
N LEU A 20 20.93 -7.50 4.98
CA LEU A 20 20.32 -7.68 3.66
C LEU A 20 20.43 -6.41 2.82
N ILE A 21 20.09 -5.24 3.38
CA ILE A 21 20.20 -3.95 2.70
C ILE A 21 21.64 -3.74 2.20
N ASP A 22 22.63 -4.00 3.05
CA ASP A 22 24.04 -3.81 2.69
C ASP A 22 24.54 -4.84 1.67
N ALA A 23 24.02 -6.06 1.70
CA ALA A 23 24.28 -7.05 0.66
C ALA A 23 23.70 -6.62 -0.69
N LEU A 24 22.45 -6.13 -0.71
CA LEU A 24 21.78 -5.68 -1.92
C LEU A 24 22.48 -4.48 -2.56
N LYS A 25 22.99 -3.52 -1.77
CA LYS A 25 23.79 -2.39 -2.27
C LYS A 25 25.08 -2.83 -2.99
N ARG A 26 25.64 -3.98 -2.63
CA ARG A 26 26.87 -4.53 -3.23
C ARG A 26 26.59 -5.46 -4.41
N TYR A 27 25.35 -5.89 -4.58
CA TYR A 27 24.96 -6.78 -5.66
C TYR A 27 25.00 -6.06 -7.01
N LYS A 28 25.66 -6.68 -8.00
CA LYS A 28 25.86 -6.09 -9.35
C LYS A 28 24.90 -6.63 -10.41
N GLY A 29 24.04 -7.58 -10.04
CA GLY A 29 23.02 -8.13 -10.95
C GLY A 29 21.75 -7.28 -10.99
N GLY A 30 20.76 -7.74 -11.74
CA GLY A 30 19.43 -7.13 -11.73
C GLY A 30 18.66 -7.51 -10.47
N LEU A 31 17.88 -6.59 -9.90
CA LEU A 31 17.06 -6.82 -8.71
C LEU A 31 15.59 -6.55 -9.03
N LEU A 32 14.72 -7.52 -8.72
CA LEU A 32 13.29 -7.35 -8.62
C LEU A 32 12.88 -7.60 -7.17
N LEU A 33 12.33 -6.59 -6.51
CA LEU A 33 11.98 -6.63 -5.09
C LEU A 33 10.50 -6.32 -4.92
N VAL A 34 9.79 -7.19 -4.21
CA VAL A 34 8.45 -6.96 -3.66
C VAL A 34 8.58 -6.95 -2.15
N SER A 35 8.20 -5.85 -1.51
CA SER A 35 8.27 -5.70 -0.05
C SER A 35 7.25 -4.69 0.45
N HIS A 36 6.85 -4.84 1.70
CA HIS A 36 6.13 -3.81 2.46
C HIS A 36 7.04 -2.93 3.34
N ASP A 37 8.36 -3.22 3.47
CA ASP A 37 9.29 -2.42 4.28
C ASP A 37 9.80 -1.18 3.51
N ALA A 38 9.37 -0.01 3.97
CA ALA A 38 9.74 1.28 3.39
C ALA A 38 11.25 1.57 3.45
N ARG A 39 11.98 1.07 4.45
CA ARG A 39 13.44 1.27 4.56
C ARG A 39 14.17 0.43 3.53
N LEU A 40 13.76 -0.82 3.34
CA LEU A 40 14.35 -1.70 2.33
C LEU A 40 14.13 -1.15 0.93
N ILE A 41 12.89 -0.73 0.60
CA ILE A 41 12.55 -0.15 -0.71
C ILE A 41 13.39 1.11 -1.00
N GLN A 42 13.48 2.01 -0.03
CA GLN A 42 14.26 3.24 -0.19
C GLN A 42 15.77 2.96 -0.27
N ALA A 43 16.28 2.01 0.51
CA ALA A 43 17.70 1.68 0.54
C ALA A 43 18.16 0.89 -0.70
N ALA A 44 17.27 0.13 -1.34
CA ALA A 44 17.55 -0.58 -2.59
C ALA A 44 17.73 0.36 -3.79
N GLY A 45 17.23 1.60 -3.71
CA GLY A 45 17.43 2.63 -4.74
C GLY A 45 16.87 2.26 -6.12
N CYS A 46 15.89 1.39 -6.17
CA CYS A 46 15.28 0.89 -7.41
C CYS A 46 14.12 1.78 -7.88
N ASP A 47 13.79 1.68 -9.17
CA ASP A 47 12.55 2.23 -9.72
C ASP A 47 11.34 1.61 -9.00
N LEU A 48 10.41 2.47 -8.58
CA LEU A 48 9.18 2.02 -7.93
C LEU A 48 8.08 1.77 -8.96
N TRP A 49 7.62 0.53 -9.03
CA TRP A 49 6.50 0.11 -9.86
C TRP A 49 5.29 -0.24 -8.99
N VAL A 50 4.12 0.23 -9.41
CA VAL A 50 2.86 0.17 -8.66
C VAL A 50 1.84 -0.62 -9.46
N CYS A 51 1.27 -1.64 -8.82
CA CYS A 51 0.14 -2.41 -9.33
C CYS A 51 -1.16 -1.92 -8.65
N LYS A 52 -2.13 -1.44 -9.44
CA LYS A 52 -3.41 -0.91 -8.92
C LYS A 52 -4.52 -1.95 -8.84
N GLY A 53 -4.38 -3.05 -9.56
CA GLY A 53 -5.40 -4.10 -9.66
C GLY A 53 -4.99 -5.19 -10.64
N ALA A 54 -5.66 -6.34 -10.56
CA ALA A 54 -5.44 -7.42 -11.50
C ALA A 54 -5.85 -6.99 -12.92
N GLY A 55 -4.93 -7.12 -13.88
CA GLY A 55 -5.15 -6.73 -15.28
C GLY A 55 -4.92 -5.24 -15.57
N GLU A 56 -4.59 -4.42 -14.57
CA GLU A 56 -4.16 -3.04 -14.79
C GLU A 56 -2.66 -3.00 -15.12
N PRO A 57 -2.23 -2.11 -16.04
CA PRO A 57 -0.82 -1.95 -16.34
C PRO A 57 -0.05 -1.44 -15.12
N LEU A 58 1.19 -1.90 -14.97
CA LEU A 58 2.09 -1.39 -13.94
C LEU A 58 2.40 0.09 -14.21
N GLY A 59 2.16 0.93 -13.21
CA GLY A 59 2.53 2.35 -13.24
C GLY A 59 3.90 2.56 -12.58
N ARG A 60 4.76 3.41 -13.16
CA ARG A 60 5.99 3.84 -12.49
C ARG A 60 5.70 5.07 -11.63
N ALA A 61 6.06 5.03 -10.35
CA ALA A 61 6.03 6.20 -9.47
C ALA A 61 7.34 6.98 -9.60
N ALA A 62 7.31 8.32 -9.50
CA ALA A 62 8.55 9.11 -9.61
C ALA A 62 9.37 9.06 -8.31
N SER A 63 8.71 8.88 -7.16
CA SER A 63 9.38 8.67 -5.87
C SER A 63 8.51 7.89 -4.89
N PHE A 64 9.15 7.31 -3.87
CA PHE A 64 8.44 6.68 -2.75
C PHE A 64 7.53 7.68 -2.01
N GLU A 65 7.98 8.92 -1.85
CA GLU A 65 7.24 9.98 -1.14
C GLU A 65 5.97 10.39 -1.90
N GLU A 66 6.05 10.49 -3.22
CA GLU A 66 4.88 10.71 -4.07
C GLU A 66 3.89 9.54 -3.98
N TYR A 67 4.38 8.30 -4.13
CA TYR A 67 3.55 7.11 -4.00
C TYR A 67 2.83 7.08 -2.64
N ARG A 68 3.56 7.32 -1.55
CA ARG A 68 3.02 7.39 -0.18
C ARG A 68 1.92 8.44 -0.06
N ARG A 69 2.12 9.62 -0.66
CA ARG A 69 1.13 10.70 -0.66
C ARG A 69 -0.14 10.31 -1.41
N ASP A 70 -0.02 9.67 -2.55
CA ASP A 70 -1.16 9.28 -3.38
C ASP A 70 -1.97 8.16 -2.72
N VAL A 71 -1.30 7.16 -2.15
CA VAL A 71 -1.94 6.11 -1.35
C VAL A 71 -2.70 6.73 -0.17
N LEU A 72 -2.08 7.66 0.57
CA LEU A 72 -2.71 8.30 1.71
C LEU A 72 -3.96 9.10 1.31
N LYS A 73 -3.89 9.86 0.22
CA LYS A 73 -5.05 10.59 -0.32
C LYS A 73 -6.19 9.65 -0.68
N GLU A 74 -5.88 8.52 -1.32
CA GLU A 74 -6.87 7.53 -1.72
C GLU A 74 -7.54 6.87 -0.51
N LEU A 75 -6.76 6.53 0.52
CA LEU A 75 -7.30 5.99 1.79
C LEU A 75 -8.25 6.97 2.48
N ILE A 76 -7.87 8.25 2.57
CA ILE A 76 -8.72 9.30 3.16
C ILE A 76 -10.03 9.46 2.39
N LYS A 77 -9.97 9.48 1.05
CA LYS A 77 -11.19 9.57 0.21
C LYS A 77 -12.11 8.38 0.42
N ARG A 78 -11.56 7.16 0.45
CA ARG A 78 -12.33 5.93 0.69
C ARG A 78 -12.99 5.92 2.05
N GLN A 79 -12.28 6.39 3.08
CA GLN A 79 -12.82 6.49 4.43
C GLN A 79 -13.97 7.51 4.51
N ALA A 80 -13.80 8.70 3.94
CA ALA A 80 -14.86 9.71 3.89
C ALA A 80 -16.10 9.21 3.12
N ALA A 81 -15.90 8.49 2.02
CA ALA A 81 -17.00 7.90 1.25
C ALA A 81 -17.76 6.84 2.06
N ALA A 82 -17.04 5.95 2.75
CA ALA A 82 -17.62 4.92 3.60
C ALA A 82 -18.41 5.52 4.78
N GLU A 83 -17.89 6.57 5.41
CA GLU A 83 -18.57 7.29 6.49
C GLU A 83 -19.86 7.98 6.01
N ALA A 84 -19.81 8.66 4.88
CA ALA A 84 -20.98 9.30 4.27
C ALA A 84 -22.07 8.27 3.92
N GLU A 85 -21.67 7.12 3.39
CA GLU A 85 -22.60 6.02 3.09
C GLU A 85 -23.22 5.43 4.36
N ALA A 86 -22.42 5.18 5.40
CA ALA A 86 -22.90 4.70 6.69
C ALA A 86 -23.90 5.68 7.33
N ALA A 87 -23.61 6.99 7.30
CA ALA A 87 -24.49 8.02 7.81
C ALA A 87 -25.83 8.06 7.06
N ARG A 88 -25.82 7.99 5.72
CA ARG A 88 -27.04 7.91 4.88
C ARG A 88 -27.88 6.69 5.22
N ARG A 89 -27.25 5.50 5.36
CA ARG A 89 -27.94 4.26 5.74
C ARG A 89 -28.55 4.36 7.14
N ALA A 90 -27.86 4.96 8.09
CA ALA A 90 -28.36 5.16 9.45
C ALA A 90 -29.57 6.12 9.48
N ALA A 91 -29.51 7.23 8.75
CA ALA A 91 -30.63 8.18 8.65
C ALA A 91 -31.88 7.53 8.03
N ALA A 92 -31.71 6.79 6.93
CA ALA A 92 -32.82 6.06 6.29
C ALA A 92 -33.47 5.02 7.22
N ARG A 93 -32.67 4.31 8.03
CA ARG A 93 -33.19 3.37 9.05
C ARG A 93 -33.98 4.08 10.14
N ARG A 94 -33.51 5.25 10.61
CA ARG A 94 -34.24 6.06 11.61
C ARG A 94 -35.58 6.54 11.05
N GLN A 95 -35.60 7.01 9.80
CA GLN A 95 -36.82 7.45 9.11
C GLN A 95 -37.86 6.32 9.04
N ARG A 96 -37.45 5.14 8.55
CA ARG A 96 -38.34 3.96 8.45
C ARG A 96 -38.89 3.54 9.81
N ARG A 97 -38.08 3.56 10.87
CA ARG A 97 -38.51 3.20 12.22
C ARG A 97 -39.53 4.21 12.77
N ALA A 98 -39.35 5.50 12.50
CA ALA A 98 -40.28 6.55 12.90
C ALA A 98 -41.63 6.45 12.16
N ASP A 99 -41.61 6.13 10.87
CA ASP A 99 -42.83 5.96 10.06
C ASP A 99 -43.64 4.72 10.49
N THR A 100 -42.97 3.62 10.86
CA THR A 100 -43.65 2.42 11.38
C THR A 100 -44.32 2.65 12.74
N LEU A 101 -43.76 3.52 13.60
CA LEU A 101 -44.32 3.84 14.92
C LEU A 101 -45.50 4.82 14.87
N ARG A 102 -45.74 5.46 13.72
CA ARG A 102 -46.83 6.43 13.51
C ARG A 102 -48.09 5.80 12.89
N ARG A 103 -48.09 4.49 12.63
CA ARG A 103 -49.24 3.69 12.21
C ARG A 103 -49.70 2.82 13.35
#